data_AF-A0A948TQE1-F1
#
_entry.id   AF-A0A948TQE1-F1
#
_cell.length_a   1.000
_cell.length_b   1.000
_cell.length_c   1.000
_cell.angle_alpha   90.00
_cell.angle_beta   90.00
_cell.angle_gamma   90.00
#
_symmetry.space_group_name_H-M   'P 1'
#
loop_
_entity.id
_entity.type
_entity.pdbx_description
1 polymer ?
#
loop_
_entity_poly.entity_id
_entity_poly.type
_entity_poly.pdbx_seq_one_letter_code
_entity_poly.pdbx_strand_id
1 'polypeptide(L)'
;MREGEPKEFLEEKYPDLQKSKEVASAVRRQDRRTGEKVVQQPKERIEAYLDRLEEVFNPDNPDKRERRVSILKDKLHDLFVIKPEDIPVSYFNHQRQIAREQGHGDIEITPELRQQLAETIISDQSQSLDAWIDYLGSEDAPYPNWLKYFAFRSITKLSAYDKEKKEFKKRSKGTTAPFPDINREALSYVLDALEKSRRKEGATDSEWGKLLKTANFGKLYSHAIETITPASQEERETIRGEWVLFKKGTDPKPLYESLQGHGTGWCTAGEGVARTQLQAGDFYVFYTKSKKGNIPRVAIRMQEGEIAEVRGISADQNLEPVMADVAKEKMKELPGSEKYEKKEKDMRRLTAIERKCKLTEEITKEDLRFLYEVDGKIEGFGYQEDPRIAELLDQRDKRKDLAYVFDTDPSKISFTEEEALKGGIVFHCGDLSLGNLTSAEGLKLPETIGRDLDLRSLVSAEGLKLPETVGGNLWLSNLTSVEGLKLPETVGGHLILRSLVSAEGLKL
;
A
#
# COMPACT_ATOMS: atom_id res chain seq x y z
N MET A 1 -30.53 -19.33 39.81
CA MET A 1 -30.08 -18.05 40.39
C MET A 1 -28.84 -18.27 41.22
N ARG A 2 -27.69 -17.81 40.72
CA ARG A 2 -26.51 -17.32 41.48
C ARG A 2 -25.75 -16.45 40.49
N GLU A 3 -26.21 -15.21 40.42
CA GLU A 3 -25.65 -14.08 39.69
C GLU A 3 -24.34 -13.70 40.39
N GLY A 4 -23.20 -13.90 39.74
CA GLY A 4 -21.89 -13.35 40.13
C GLY A 4 -21.52 -12.25 39.15
N GLU A 5 -21.39 -11.02 39.65
CA GLU A 5 -21.66 -9.73 38.97
C GLU A 5 -20.99 -9.46 37.61
N PRO A 6 -21.78 -9.52 36.53
CA PRO A 6 -21.43 -9.04 35.18
C PRO A 6 -21.92 -7.60 34.91
N LYS A 7 -22.85 -7.09 35.73
CA LYS A 7 -23.56 -5.80 35.56
C LYS A 7 -22.79 -4.63 36.19
N GLU A 8 -22.13 -4.88 37.32
CA GLU A 8 -21.30 -3.89 38.01
C GLU A 8 -20.09 -3.48 37.18
N PHE A 9 -19.51 -4.41 36.39
CA PHE A 9 -18.38 -4.08 35.55
C PHE A 9 -18.70 -2.97 34.53
N LEU A 10 -19.85 -3.05 33.84
CA LEU A 10 -20.22 -2.02 32.86
C LEU A 10 -20.60 -0.70 33.55
N GLU A 11 -21.19 -0.77 34.74
CA GLU A 11 -21.46 0.40 35.57
C GLU A 11 -20.17 1.10 36.00
N GLU A 12 -19.21 0.36 36.55
CA GLU A 12 -17.90 0.87 36.97
C GLU A 12 -17.10 1.41 35.79
N LYS A 13 -17.07 0.67 34.68
CA LYS A 13 -16.30 1.00 33.48
C LYS A 13 -16.91 2.16 32.70
N TYR A 14 -18.23 2.25 32.69
CA TYR A 14 -19.00 3.25 31.95
C TYR A 14 -20.15 3.83 32.80
N PRO A 15 -19.85 4.67 33.81
CA PRO A 15 -20.87 5.23 34.70
C PRO A 15 -21.92 6.09 33.99
N ASP A 16 -21.60 6.60 32.81
CA ASP A 16 -22.46 7.39 31.94
C ASP A 16 -23.51 6.54 31.20
N LEU A 17 -23.26 5.24 31.01
CA LEU A 17 -24.11 4.36 30.21
C LEU A 17 -25.55 4.32 30.73
N GLN A 18 -25.73 4.20 32.04
CA GLN A 18 -27.07 4.12 32.65
C GLN A 18 -27.96 5.35 32.36
N LYS A 19 -27.34 6.50 32.03
CA LYS A 19 -28.01 7.76 31.71
C LYS A 19 -28.19 7.99 30.21
N SER A 20 -27.70 7.07 29.38
CA SER A 20 -27.75 7.23 27.92
C SER A 20 -29.20 7.20 27.40
N LYS A 21 -29.43 7.83 26.24
CA LYS A 21 -30.76 7.86 25.60
C LYS A 21 -31.22 6.47 25.21
N GLU A 22 -30.29 5.61 24.81
CA GLU A 22 -30.51 4.24 24.37
C GLU A 22 -30.96 3.37 25.55
N VAL A 23 -30.28 3.48 26.71
CA VAL A 23 -30.68 2.81 27.94
C VAL A 23 -32.04 3.30 28.42
N ALA A 24 -32.27 4.62 28.47
CA ALA A 24 -33.57 5.17 28.84
C ALA A 24 -34.71 4.75 27.88
N SER A 25 -34.40 4.54 26.60
CA SER A 25 -35.34 4.01 25.61
C SER A 25 -35.63 2.51 25.84
N ALA A 26 -34.63 1.72 26.21
CA ALA A 26 -34.79 0.30 26.51
C ALA A 26 -35.65 0.08 27.76
N VAL A 27 -35.35 0.80 28.84
CA VAL A 27 -36.12 0.76 30.10
C VAL A 27 -37.60 1.08 29.85
N ARG A 28 -37.90 2.20 29.16
CA ARG A 28 -39.30 2.57 28.84
C ARG A 28 -40.04 1.51 28.02
N ARG A 29 -39.34 0.80 27.14
CA ARG A 29 -39.93 -0.28 26.35
C ARG A 29 -40.23 -1.50 27.23
N GLN A 30 -39.31 -1.86 28.13
CA GLN A 30 -39.50 -2.96 29.07
C GLN A 30 -40.66 -2.67 30.02
N ASP A 31 -40.70 -1.47 30.64
CA ASP A 31 -41.80 -1.02 31.50
C ASP A 31 -43.17 -1.20 30.83
N ARG A 32 -43.26 -0.83 29.54
CA ARG A 32 -44.49 -0.96 28.76
C ARG A 32 -44.83 -2.42 28.43
N ARG A 33 -43.84 -3.30 28.29
CA ARG A 33 -44.05 -4.71 27.93
C ARG A 33 -44.43 -5.56 29.14
N THR A 34 -43.78 -5.35 30.28
CA THR A 34 -43.99 -6.15 31.50
C THR A 34 -45.09 -5.58 32.38
N GLY A 35 -45.42 -4.29 32.26
CA GLY A 35 -46.34 -3.59 33.16
C GLY A 35 -45.72 -3.26 34.52
N GLU A 36 -44.47 -3.66 34.74
CA GLU A 36 -43.69 -3.42 35.96
C GLU A 36 -42.64 -2.34 35.67
N LYS A 37 -42.50 -1.36 36.56
CA LYS A 37 -41.42 -0.38 36.44
C LYS A 37 -40.09 -1.06 36.77
N VAL A 38 -39.17 -1.09 35.81
CA VAL A 38 -37.79 -1.49 36.03
C VAL A 38 -37.22 -0.67 37.20
N VAL A 39 -36.58 -1.36 38.15
CA VAL A 39 -35.97 -0.76 39.33
C VAL A 39 -34.96 0.30 38.86
N GLN A 40 -34.99 1.49 39.47
CA GLN A 40 -34.16 2.63 39.03
C GLN A 40 -32.65 2.45 39.26
N GLN A 41 -32.19 1.30 39.80
CA GLN A 41 -30.76 1.15 40.04
C GLN A 41 -30.00 1.02 38.71
N PRO A 42 -28.77 1.54 38.63
CA PRO A 42 -28.02 1.61 37.38
C PRO A 42 -27.85 0.25 36.68
N LYS A 43 -27.62 -0.82 37.44
CA LYS A 43 -27.41 -2.18 36.93
C LYS A 43 -28.63 -2.76 36.22
N GLU A 44 -29.85 -2.59 36.72
CA GLU A 44 -31.08 -3.09 36.08
C GLU A 44 -31.39 -2.30 34.80
N ARG A 45 -31.05 -1.01 34.79
CA ARG A 45 -31.19 -0.18 33.58
C ARG A 45 -30.24 -0.65 32.47
N ILE A 46 -28.99 -0.97 32.82
CA ILE A 46 -28.00 -1.51 31.88
C ILE A 46 -28.45 -2.90 31.38
N GLU A 47 -28.97 -3.75 32.26
CA GLU A 47 -29.50 -5.07 31.88
C GLU A 47 -30.65 -4.95 30.87
N ALA A 48 -31.63 -4.09 31.15
CA ALA A 48 -32.74 -3.82 30.23
C ALA A 48 -32.27 -3.43 28.81
N TYR A 49 -31.13 -2.75 28.73
CA TYR A 49 -30.50 -2.38 27.48
C TYR A 49 -29.78 -3.55 26.80
N LEU A 50 -29.03 -4.36 27.55
CA LEU A 50 -28.38 -5.56 27.02
C LEU A 50 -29.40 -6.58 26.51
N ASP A 51 -30.48 -6.83 27.26
CA ASP A 51 -31.58 -7.71 26.84
C ASP A 51 -32.23 -7.22 25.56
N ARG A 52 -32.43 -5.89 25.44
CA ARG A 52 -32.95 -5.30 24.21
C ARG A 52 -31.99 -5.52 23.03
N LEU A 53 -30.68 -5.41 23.24
CA LEU A 53 -29.70 -5.69 22.19
C LEU A 53 -29.74 -7.17 21.80
N GLU A 54 -29.84 -8.08 22.77
CA GLU A 54 -29.98 -9.51 22.49
C GLU A 54 -31.24 -9.81 21.65
N GLU A 55 -32.38 -9.19 21.95
CA GLU A 55 -33.61 -9.32 21.16
C GLU A 55 -33.49 -8.80 19.71
N VAL A 56 -32.49 -7.96 19.40
CA VAL A 56 -32.21 -7.55 18.02
C VAL A 56 -31.64 -8.73 17.24
N PHE A 57 -30.72 -9.48 17.84
CA PHE A 57 -30.03 -10.60 17.21
C PHE A 57 -30.79 -11.92 17.32
N ASN A 58 -31.54 -12.10 18.40
CA ASN A 58 -32.31 -13.31 18.73
C ASN A 58 -33.79 -12.98 18.94
N PRO A 59 -34.52 -12.49 17.92
CA PRO A 59 -35.95 -12.20 18.05
C PRO A 59 -36.80 -13.48 18.11
N ASP A 60 -37.93 -13.44 18.82
CA ASP A 60 -38.90 -14.55 18.88
C ASP A 60 -39.39 -15.02 17.50
N ASN A 61 -39.44 -14.09 16.53
CA ASN A 61 -39.69 -14.40 15.13
C ASN A 61 -38.39 -14.18 14.33
N PRO A 62 -37.74 -15.26 13.84
CA PRO A 62 -36.51 -15.20 13.05
C PRO A 62 -36.59 -14.31 11.80
N ASP A 63 -37.76 -14.20 11.16
CA ASP A 63 -37.96 -13.37 9.95
C ASP A 63 -37.74 -11.87 10.23
N LYS A 64 -37.77 -11.47 11.51
CA LYS A 64 -37.52 -10.09 11.93
C LYS A 64 -36.04 -9.80 12.17
N ARG A 65 -35.17 -10.82 12.26
CA ARG A 65 -33.75 -10.67 12.63
C ARG A 65 -33.02 -9.78 11.64
N GLU A 66 -33.09 -10.11 10.36
CA GLU A 66 -32.41 -9.37 9.29
C GLU A 66 -32.77 -7.88 9.31
N ARG A 67 -34.07 -7.58 9.34
CA ARG A 67 -34.56 -6.20 9.42
C ARG A 67 -34.09 -5.47 10.69
N ARG A 68 -34.11 -6.14 11.85
CA ARG A 68 -33.69 -5.52 13.13
C ARG A 68 -32.19 -5.24 13.15
N VAL A 69 -31.38 -6.18 12.65
CA VAL A 69 -29.92 -6.05 12.55
C VAL A 69 -29.56 -4.95 11.55
N SER A 70 -30.21 -4.88 10.39
CA SER A 70 -30.02 -3.78 9.42
C SER A 70 -30.29 -2.41 10.05
N ILE A 71 -31.41 -2.23 10.75
CA ILE A 71 -31.72 -0.96 11.44
C ILE A 71 -30.69 -0.62 12.52
N LEU A 72 -30.11 -1.63 13.17
CA LEU A 72 -29.03 -1.42 14.15
C LEU A 72 -27.75 -0.98 13.45
N LYS A 73 -27.35 -1.64 12.36
CA LYS A 73 -26.18 -1.30 11.56
C LYS A 73 -26.25 0.14 11.05
N ASP A 74 -27.36 0.56 10.44
CA ASP A 74 -27.55 1.92 9.95
C ASP A 74 -27.29 2.97 11.04
N LYS A 75 -27.84 2.75 12.25
CA LYS A 75 -27.64 3.67 13.38
C LYS A 75 -26.20 3.68 13.88
N LEU A 76 -25.52 2.54 13.83
CA LEU A 76 -24.13 2.44 14.26
C LEU A 76 -23.21 3.06 13.21
N HIS A 77 -23.50 2.93 11.92
CA HIS A 77 -22.80 3.63 10.85
C HIS A 77 -22.93 5.13 11.03
N ASP A 78 -24.13 5.66 11.24
CA ASP A 78 -24.37 7.09 11.50
C ASP A 78 -23.55 7.64 12.68
N LEU A 79 -23.27 6.81 13.69
CA LEU A 79 -22.56 7.19 14.91
C LEU A 79 -21.04 7.05 14.80
N PHE A 80 -20.55 6.06 14.06
CA PHE A 80 -19.14 5.64 14.15
C PHE A 80 -18.38 5.67 12.82
N VAL A 81 -19.07 5.58 11.68
CA VAL A 81 -18.45 5.65 10.37
C VAL A 81 -18.19 7.12 10.02
N ILE A 82 -17.01 7.39 9.46
CA ILE A 82 -16.61 8.73 9.03
C ILE A 82 -17.56 9.29 7.96
N LYS A 83 -17.77 10.61 7.95
CA LYS A 83 -18.53 11.30 6.90
C LYS A 83 -17.59 11.88 5.83
N PRO A 84 -18.03 12.05 4.57
CA PRO A 84 -17.19 12.61 3.51
C PRO A 84 -16.53 13.94 3.88
N GLU A 85 -17.25 14.81 4.59
CA GLU A 85 -16.78 16.12 5.05
C GLU A 85 -15.72 16.05 6.16
N ASP A 86 -15.65 14.93 6.89
CA ASP A 86 -14.72 14.72 8.00
C ASP A 86 -13.40 14.08 7.57
N ILE A 87 -13.29 13.64 6.30
CA ILE A 87 -12.04 13.09 5.76
C ILE A 87 -10.99 14.21 5.69
N PRO A 88 -9.86 14.07 6.40
CA PRO A 88 -8.90 15.14 6.54
C PRO A 88 -8.18 15.43 5.22
N VAL A 89 -7.86 16.71 4.97
CA VAL A 89 -7.07 17.13 3.80
C VAL A 89 -5.73 16.39 3.74
N SER A 90 -5.13 16.05 4.89
CA SER A 90 -3.89 15.28 4.96
C SER A 90 -4.00 13.88 4.32
N TYR A 91 -5.17 13.26 4.29
CA TYR A 91 -5.37 11.99 3.59
C TYR A 91 -5.19 12.17 2.08
N PHE A 92 -5.85 13.19 1.49
CA PHE A 92 -5.73 13.49 0.07
C PHE A 92 -4.32 13.98 -0.30
N ASN A 93 -3.65 14.71 0.59
CA ASN A 93 -2.23 15.07 0.42
C ASN A 93 -1.34 13.82 0.39
N HIS A 94 -1.61 12.85 1.25
CA HIS A 94 -0.87 11.60 1.27
C HIS A 94 -1.10 10.79 -0.01
N GLN A 95 -2.32 10.74 -0.55
CA GLN A 95 -2.59 10.11 -1.86
C GLN A 95 -1.83 10.79 -2.99
N ARG A 96 -1.76 12.14 -3.00
CA ARG A 96 -0.92 12.87 -3.96
C ARG A 96 0.56 12.52 -3.82
N GLN A 97 1.05 12.43 -2.59
CA GLN A 97 2.44 12.08 -2.32
C GLN A 97 2.77 10.66 -2.81
N ILE A 98 1.90 9.67 -2.55
CA ILE A 98 2.08 8.30 -3.05
C ILE A 98 2.13 8.29 -4.58
N ALA A 99 1.19 8.97 -5.24
CA ALA A 99 1.16 9.05 -6.69
C ALA A 99 2.44 9.70 -7.25
N ARG A 100 2.91 10.79 -6.62
CA ARG A 100 4.16 11.45 -6.98
C ARG A 100 5.37 10.53 -6.78
N GLU A 101 5.44 9.83 -5.65
CA GLU A 101 6.53 8.90 -5.35
C GLU A 101 6.59 7.72 -6.31
N GLN A 102 5.43 7.24 -6.78
CA GLN A 102 5.29 6.24 -7.83
C GLN A 102 5.51 6.81 -9.26
N GLY A 103 5.79 8.10 -9.40
CA GLY A 103 6.03 8.71 -10.71
C GLY A 103 4.79 8.84 -11.58
N HIS A 104 3.60 8.89 -10.97
CA HIS A 104 2.37 9.37 -11.63
C HIS A 104 2.34 10.90 -11.76
N GLY A 105 3.33 11.59 -11.19
CA GLY A 105 3.45 13.05 -11.21
C GLY A 105 2.50 13.74 -10.23
N ASP A 106 2.27 15.04 -10.47
CA ASP A 106 1.37 15.85 -9.65
C ASP A 106 -0.08 15.64 -10.05
N ILE A 107 -0.71 14.64 -9.42
CA ILE A 107 -2.13 14.37 -9.65
C ILE A 107 -3.02 15.43 -9.00
N GLU A 108 -4.07 15.83 -9.72
CA GLU A 108 -5.16 16.61 -9.16
C GLU A 108 -6.20 15.69 -8.51
N ILE A 109 -6.60 16.00 -7.28
CA ILE A 109 -7.71 15.31 -6.62
C ILE A 109 -9.00 16.01 -7.01
N THR A 110 -9.59 15.61 -8.14
CA THR A 110 -10.85 16.17 -8.63
C THR A 110 -12.02 15.86 -7.67
N PRO A 111 -13.14 16.59 -7.74
CA PRO A 111 -14.33 16.29 -6.95
C PRO A 111 -14.81 14.84 -7.09
N GLU A 112 -14.74 14.28 -8.30
CA GLU A 112 -15.14 12.91 -8.61
C GLU A 112 -14.21 11.90 -7.95
N LEU A 113 -12.89 12.07 -8.09
CA LEU A 113 -11.91 11.21 -7.42
C LEU A 113 -12.03 11.31 -5.90
N ARG A 114 -12.26 12.51 -5.37
CA ARG A 114 -12.48 12.74 -3.95
C ARG A 114 -13.70 11.97 -3.44
N GLN A 115 -14.79 11.99 -4.21
CA GLN A 115 -16.00 11.25 -3.89
C GLN A 115 -15.75 9.73 -3.92
N GLN A 116 -15.08 9.20 -4.95
CA GLN A 116 -14.75 7.78 -5.04
C GLN A 116 -13.87 7.30 -3.87
N LEU A 117 -12.86 8.08 -3.49
CA LEU A 117 -12.02 7.78 -2.33
C LEU A 117 -12.83 7.80 -1.03
N ALA A 118 -13.73 8.78 -0.89
CA ALA A 118 -14.60 8.88 0.29
C ALA A 118 -15.57 7.68 0.40
N GLU A 119 -16.22 7.31 -0.70
CA GLU A 119 -17.10 6.14 -0.78
C GLU A 119 -16.36 4.86 -0.40
N THR A 120 -15.12 4.70 -0.86
CA THR A 120 -14.26 3.56 -0.51
C THR A 120 -13.98 3.52 1.00
N ILE A 121 -13.54 4.63 1.60
CA ILE A 121 -13.28 4.72 3.04
C ILE A 121 -14.52 4.38 3.86
N ILE A 122 -15.67 4.94 3.48
CA ILE A 122 -16.94 4.76 4.18
C ILE A 122 -17.39 3.30 4.08
N SER A 123 -17.27 2.70 2.90
CA SER A 123 -17.58 1.29 2.68
C SER A 123 -16.71 0.39 3.56
N ASP A 124 -15.39 0.60 3.57
CA ASP A 124 -14.46 -0.22 4.34
C ASP A 124 -14.69 -0.08 5.85
N GLN A 125 -14.99 1.12 6.35
CA GLN A 125 -15.37 1.32 7.76
C GLN A 125 -16.71 0.67 8.12
N SER A 126 -17.70 0.78 7.23
CA SER A 126 -19.02 0.17 7.47
C SER A 126 -18.91 -1.35 7.55
N GLN A 127 -18.18 -1.96 6.63
CA GLN A 127 -17.99 -3.41 6.57
C GLN A 127 -17.15 -3.96 7.72
N SER A 128 -16.05 -3.29 8.06
CA SER A 128 -15.24 -3.70 9.21
C SER A 128 -16.03 -3.59 10.52
N LEU A 129 -16.92 -2.60 10.66
CA LEU A 129 -17.82 -2.52 11.82
C LEU A 129 -18.89 -3.63 11.79
N ASP A 130 -19.47 -3.88 10.61
CA ASP A 130 -20.47 -4.93 10.39
C ASP A 130 -19.93 -6.31 10.72
N ALA A 131 -18.67 -6.61 10.40
CA ALA A 131 -18.02 -7.86 10.76
C ALA A 131 -18.05 -8.11 12.28
N TRP A 132 -17.85 -7.06 13.10
CA TRP A 132 -18.00 -7.16 14.56
C TRP A 132 -19.45 -7.36 14.98
N ILE A 133 -20.38 -6.61 14.38
CA ILE A 133 -21.82 -6.69 14.68
C ILE A 133 -22.34 -8.11 14.39
N ASP A 134 -22.01 -8.64 13.21
CA ASP A 134 -22.48 -9.92 12.72
C ASP A 134 -21.90 -11.07 13.54
N TYR A 135 -20.60 -11.05 13.86
CA TYR A 135 -20.00 -12.09 14.70
C TYR A 135 -20.51 -12.03 16.15
N LEU A 136 -20.49 -10.86 16.81
CA LEU A 136 -20.95 -10.78 18.20
C LEU A 136 -22.46 -11.10 18.33
N GLY A 137 -23.22 -10.86 17.27
CA GLY A 137 -24.63 -11.18 17.13
C GLY A 137 -24.94 -12.58 16.61
N SER A 138 -23.95 -13.43 16.36
CA SER A 138 -24.15 -14.81 15.92
C SER A 138 -24.09 -15.81 17.09
N GLU A 139 -24.53 -17.04 16.81
CA GLU A 139 -24.43 -18.17 17.74
C GLU A 139 -22.97 -18.60 17.98
N ASP A 140 -22.04 -18.28 17.06
CA ASP A 140 -20.61 -18.58 17.15
C ASP A 140 -19.86 -17.69 18.17
N ALA A 141 -20.55 -16.72 18.77
CA ALA A 141 -20.05 -15.89 19.84
C ALA A 141 -20.82 -16.20 21.15
N PRO A 142 -20.56 -17.34 21.82
CA PRO A 142 -21.27 -17.76 23.03
C PRO A 142 -20.81 -17.00 24.29
N TYR A 143 -20.54 -15.70 24.15
CA TYR A 143 -20.08 -14.86 25.25
C TYR A 143 -21.27 -14.19 25.96
N PRO A 144 -21.17 -13.91 27.26
CA PRO A 144 -22.13 -13.04 27.95
C PRO A 144 -22.33 -11.68 27.26
N ASN A 145 -23.57 -11.17 27.24
CA ASN A 145 -23.92 -9.91 26.55
C ASN A 145 -23.08 -8.71 26.99
N TRP A 146 -22.70 -8.65 28.27
CA TRP A 146 -21.87 -7.55 28.79
C TRP A 146 -20.45 -7.57 28.20
N LEU A 147 -19.87 -8.75 27.91
CA LEU A 147 -18.57 -8.90 27.24
C LEU A 147 -18.66 -8.54 25.77
N LYS A 148 -19.74 -8.96 25.09
CA LYS A 148 -20.03 -8.55 23.71
C LYS A 148 -20.13 -7.02 23.62
N TYR A 149 -20.88 -6.40 24.52
CA TYR A 149 -21.01 -4.95 24.59
C TYR A 149 -19.68 -4.25 24.90
N PHE A 150 -18.90 -4.78 25.86
CA PHE A 150 -17.58 -4.24 26.21
C PHE A 150 -16.59 -4.29 25.04
N ALA A 151 -16.53 -5.42 24.33
CA ALA A 151 -15.70 -5.58 23.14
C ALA A 151 -16.13 -4.60 22.05
N PHE A 152 -17.42 -4.58 21.70
CA PHE A 152 -17.97 -3.69 20.68
C PHE A 152 -17.70 -2.20 21.00
N ARG A 153 -18.04 -1.75 22.22
CA ARG A 153 -17.80 -0.36 22.65
C ARG A 153 -16.32 0.01 22.68
N SER A 154 -15.44 -0.98 22.85
CA SER A 154 -14.00 -0.75 22.82
C SER A 154 -13.49 -0.61 21.39
N ILE A 155 -13.90 -1.47 20.46
CA ILE A 155 -13.42 -1.43 19.07
C ILE A 155 -13.83 -0.15 18.35
N THR A 156 -14.96 0.46 18.72
CA THR A 156 -15.38 1.75 18.12
C THR A 156 -14.44 2.91 18.45
N LYS A 157 -13.55 2.74 19.44
CA LYS A 157 -12.53 3.72 19.84
C LYS A 157 -11.14 3.41 19.30
N LEU A 158 -10.98 2.29 18.60
CA LEU A 158 -9.71 1.82 18.07
C LEU A 158 -9.61 2.09 16.55
N SER A 159 -8.39 2.34 16.10
CA SER A 159 -7.99 2.52 14.71
C SER A 159 -7.00 1.41 14.32
N ALA A 160 -6.24 1.59 13.25
CA ALA A 160 -5.27 0.63 12.75
C ALA A 160 -4.29 0.14 13.84
N TYR A 161 -3.95 -1.15 13.76
CA TYR A 161 -2.91 -1.77 14.57
C TYR A 161 -1.53 -1.30 14.10
N ASP A 162 -0.72 -0.81 15.04
CA ASP A 162 0.67 -0.44 14.79
C ASP A 162 1.57 -1.63 15.13
N LYS A 163 2.12 -2.29 14.11
CA LYS A 163 2.93 -3.51 14.27
C LYS A 163 4.25 -3.24 14.99
N GLU A 164 4.84 -2.06 14.80
CA GLU A 164 6.10 -1.70 15.45
C GLU A 164 5.90 -1.44 16.93
N LYS A 165 4.85 -0.68 17.27
CA LYS A 165 4.51 -0.33 18.65
C LYS A 165 3.70 -1.43 19.36
N LYS A 166 3.22 -2.42 18.60
CA LYS A 166 2.36 -3.52 19.05
C LYS A 166 1.10 -3.05 19.78
N GLU A 167 0.50 -1.97 19.30
CA GLU A 167 -0.69 -1.38 19.90
C GLU A 167 -1.65 -0.79 18.87
N PHE A 168 -2.94 -0.74 19.21
CA PHE A 168 -3.93 -0.03 18.39
C PHE A 168 -3.84 1.47 18.58
N LYS A 169 -3.84 2.20 17.45
CA LYS A 169 -4.04 3.65 17.47
C LYS A 169 -5.46 3.98 17.96
N LYS A 170 -5.65 5.19 18.50
CA LYS A 170 -6.98 5.67 18.89
C LYS A 170 -7.73 6.24 17.68
N ARG A 171 -9.05 6.04 17.64
CA ARG A 171 -9.93 6.63 16.65
C ARG A 171 -10.30 8.07 17.02
N SER A 172 -10.36 8.92 16.01
CA SER A 172 -10.84 10.30 16.04
C SER A 172 -11.86 10.51 14.91
N LYS A 173 -12.52 11.68 14.88
CA LYS A 173 -13.52 12.02 13.84
C LYS A 173 -12.99 11.89 12.41
N GLY A 174 -11.72 12.24 12.20
CA GLY A 174 -11.05 12.18 10.88
C GLY A 174 -10.27 10.89 10.63
N THR A 175 -10.52 9.82 11.39
CA THR A 175 -9.86 8.53 11.14
C THR A 175 -10.43 7.91 9.88
N THR A 176 -9.57 7.69 8.88
CA THR A 176 -9.94 7.03 7.62
C THR A 176 -9.77 5.51 7.66
N ALA A 177 -8.97 4.99 8.59
CA ALA A 177 -8.74 3.55 8.71
C ALA A 177 -10.02 2.76 9.06
N PRO A 178 -10.17 1.54 8.52
CA PRO A 178 -11.19 0.57 8.96
C PRO A 178 -11.12 0.29 10.47
N PHE A 179 -12.20 -0.25 11.04
CA PHE A 179 -12.14 -0.77 12.41
C PHE A 179 -11.19 -1.97 12.48
N PRO A 180 -10.57 -2.25 13.64
CA PRO A 180 -9.70 -3.41 13.78
C PRO A 180 -10.34 -4.68 13.27
N ASP A 181 -9.60 -5.51 12.54
CA ASP A 181 -10.13 -6.80 12.10
C ASP A 181 -10.50 -7.69 13.29
N ILE A 182 -11.54 -8.49 13.11
CA ILE A 182 -11.93 -9.49 14.09
C ILE A 182 -11.07 -10.74 13.98
N ASN A 183 -10.32 -11.03 15.03
CA ASN A 183 -9.58 -12.26 15.24
C ASN A 183 -10.30 -13.02 16.34
N ARG A 184 -11.08 -14.04 15.94
CA ARG A 184 -11.98 -14.79 16.83
C ARG A 184 -11.22 -15.50 17.95
N GLU A 185 -10.04 -16.05 17.66
CA GLU A 185 -9.17 -16.69 18.67
C GLU A 185 -8.68 -15.66 19.69
N ALA A 186 -8.13 -14.54 19.22
CA ALA A 186 -7.65 -13.46 20.08
C ALA A 186 -8.76 -12.85 20.94
N LEU A 187 -9.94 -12.69 20.35
CA LEU A 187 -11.12 -12.23 21.06
C LEU A 187 -11.55 -13.22 22.14
N SER A 188 -11.70 -14.51 21.82
CA SER A 188 -12.05 -15.55 22.80
C SER A 188 -11.07 -15.56 23.96
N TYR A 189 -9.77 -15.54 23.68
CA TYR A 189 -8.72 -15.50 24.70
C TYR A 189 -8.86 -14.31 25.65
N VAL A 190 -9.14 -13.12 25.11
CA VAL A 190 -9.36 -11.91 25.92
C VAL A 190 -10.63 -12.01 26.75
N LEU A 191 -11.75 -12.40 26.15
CA LEU A 191 -13.05 -12.42 26.82
C LEU A 191 -13.09 -13.52 27.90
N ASP A 192 -12.55 -14.71 27.63
CA ASP A 192 -12.45 -15.81 28.60
C ASP A 192 -11.58 -15.43 29.79
N ALA A 193 -10.43 -14.78 29.53
CA ALA A 193 -9.53 -14.34 30.59
C ALA A 193 -10.15 -13.23 31.45
N LEU A 194 -10.88 -12.30 30.82
CA LEU A 194 -11.63 -11.26 31.52
C LEU A 194 -12.76 -11.86 32.37
N GLU A 195 -13.53 -12.80 31.83
CA GLU A 195 -14.62 -13.45 32.56
C GLU A 195 -14.10 -14.15 33.81
N LYS A 196 -13.06 -15.00 33.66
CA LYS A 196 -12.41 -15.70 34.78
C LYS A 196 -11.87 -14.72 35.81
N SER A 197 -11.17 -13.67 35.36
CA SER A 197 -10.63 -12.63 36.24
C SER A 197 -11.72 -11.92 37.05
N ARG A 198 -12.93 -11.72 36.48
CA ARG A 198 -14.05 -11.06 37.18
C ARG A 198 -14.72 -12.00 38.17
N ARG A 199 -14.75 -13.30 37.89
CA ARG A 199 -15.17 -14.33 38.84
C ARG A 199 -14.15 -14.58 39.97
N LYS A 200 -13.03 -13.84 39.99
CA LYS A 200 -11.88 -14.04 40.89
C LYS A 200 -11.23 -15.42 40.73
N GLU A 201 -11.47 -16.08 39.59
CA GLU A 201 -10.86 -17.34 39.22
C GLU A 201 -9.55 -17.04 38.45
N GLY A 202 -8.42 -17.60 38.90
CA GLY A 202 -7.14 -17.43 38.20
C GLY A 202 -6.46 -16.06 38.38
N ALA A 203 -6.72 -15.35 39.48
CA ALA A 203 -6.01 -14.12 39.82
C ALA A 203 -4.53 -14.42 40.12
N THR A 204 -3.67 -14.12 39.14
CA THR A 204 -2.20 -14.19 39.27
C THR A 204 -1.62 -12.78 39.33
N ASP A 205 -0.51 -12.57 40.05
CA ASP A 205 0.24 -11.30 40.06
C ASP A 205 1.12 -11.10 38.81
N SER A 206 0.90 -11.92 37.78
CA SER A 206 1.56 -11.81 36.47
C SER A 206 1.26 -10.47 35.79
N GLU A 207 2.08 -10.10 34.81
CA GLU A 207 1.83 -8.92 33.96
C GLU A 207 0.47 -9.00 33.25
N TRP A 208 0.05 -10.21 32.83
CA TRP A 208 -1.27 -10.46 32.26
C TRP A 208 -2.39 -10.20 33.27
N GLY A 209 -2.24 -10.69 34.52
CA GLY A 209 -3.19 -10.43 35.59
C GLY A 209 -3.33 -8.93 35.91
N LYS A 210 -2.22 -8.19 35.92
CA LYS A 210 -2.23 -6.72 36.06
C LYS A 210 -2.94 -6.05 34.87
N LEU A 211 -2.73 -6.53 33.65
CA LEU A 211 -3.38 -5.99 32.46
C LEU A 211 -4.90 -6.24 32.47
N LEU A 212 -5.35 -7.43 32.86
CA LEU A 212 -6.77 -7.80 33.01
C LEU A 212 -7.50 -6.89 34.01
N LYS A 213 -6.84 -6.52 35.12
CA LYS A 213 -7.38 -5.56 36.10
C LYS A 213 -7.71 -4.21 35.48
N THR A 214 -6.92 -3.74 34.50
CA THR A 214 -7.19 -2.46 33.82
C THR A 214 -8.42 -2.50 32.89
N ALA A 215 -8.80 -3.70 32.43
CA ALA A 215 -9.81 -3.91 31.39
C ALA A 215 -9.64 -2.94 30.21
N ASN A 216 -8.40 -2.74 29.75
CA ASN A 216 -8.13 -2.00 28.54
C ASN A 216 -8.17 -2.98 27.36
N PHE A 217 -9.31 -3.06 26.68
CA PHE A 217 -9.51 -4.01 25.59
C PHE A 217 -8.44 -3.87 24.49
N GLY A 218 -8.08 -2.65 24.08
CA GLY A 218 -7.05 -2.45 23.04
C GLY A 218 -5.71 -3.08 23.41
N LYS A 219 -5.26 -2.94 24.66
CA LYS A 219 -4.03 -3.58 25.14
C LYS A 219 -4.18 -5.10 25.30
N LEU A 220 -5.31 -5.56 25.84
CA LEU A 220 -5.59 -6.99 25.99
C LEU A 220 -5.63 -7.69 24.64
N TYR A 221 -6.31 -7.08 23.67
CA TYR A 221 -6.47 -7.59 22.32
C TYR A 221 -5.18 -7.51 21.53
N SER A 222 -4.37 -6.46 21.69
CA SER A 222 -3.02 -6.39 21.11
C SER A 222 -2.13 -7.52 21.66
N HIS A 223 -2.15 -7.74 22.97
CA HIS A 223 -1.40 -8.83 23.60
C HIS A 223 -1.88 -10.20 23.11
N ALA A 224 -3.20 -10.39 23.00
CA ALA A 224 -3.79 -11.63 22.51
C ALA A 224 -3.42 -11.88 21.04
N ILE A 225 -3.49 -10.87 20.18
CA ILE A 225 -3.03 -10.96 18.79
C ILE A 225 -1.56 -11.36 18.77
N GLU A 226 -0.68 -10.74 19.54
CA GLU A 226 0.74 -11.13 19.58
C GLU A 226 0.96 -12.56 20.11
N THR A 227 0.15 -12.99 21.08
CA THR A 227 0.25 -14.29 21.74
C THR A 227 -0.32 -15.43 20.90
N ILE A 228 -1.34 -15.15 20.08
CA ILE A 228 -2.09 -16.12 19.27
C ILE A 228 -1.64 -16.12 17.81
N THR A 229 -1.12 -14.97 17.35
CA THR A 229 -0.47 -14.74 16.07
C THR A 229 1.07 -14.81 16.15
N PRO A 230 1.73 -15.72 16.91
CA PRO A 230 2.97 -16.26 16.44
C PRO A 230 2.59 -17.27 15.35
N ALA A 231 2.91 -16.92 14.12
CA ALA A 231 3.70 -17.87 13.37
C ALA A 231 4.89 -18.23 14.29
N SER A 232 5.05 -19.49 14.67
CA SER A 232 6.29 -19.95 15.32
C SER A 232 7.51 -19.43 14.54
N GLN A 233 8.71 -19.37 15.12
CA GLN A 233 9.89 -18.99 14.33
C GLN A 233 9.97 -19.82 13.03
N GLU A 234 9.63 -21.10 13.12
CA GLU A 234 9.47 -22.00 11.98
C GLU A 234 8.38 -21.57 10.97
N GLU A 235 7.21 -21.11 11.40
CA GLU A 235 6.15 -20.58 10.51
C GLU A 235 6.48 -19.17 9.96
N ARG A 236 7.32 -18.38 10.65
CA ARG A 236 7.81 -17.09 10.13
C ARG A 236 8.89 -17.31 9.08
N GLU A 237 9.73 -18.31 9.27
CA GLU A 237 10.79 -18.68 8.34
C GLU A 237 10.29 -19.59 7.20
N THR A 238 9.11 -20.22 7.35
CA THR A 238 8.57 -21.09 6.30
C THR A 238 8.20 -20.32 5.04
N ILE A 239 8.63 -20.86 3.90
CA ILE A 239 8.22 -20.45 2.56
C ILE A 239 7.29 -21.47 1.90
N ARG A 240 6.89 -22.52 2.64
CA ARG A 240 6.00 -23.54 2.10
C ARG A 240 4.58 -22.99 2.01
N GLY A 241 4.14 -22.77 0.79
CA GLY A 241 2.85 -22.14 0.53
C GLY A 241 2.35 -22.40 -0.88
N GLU A 242 1.31 -21.68 -1.25
CA GLU A 242 0.74 -21.71 -2.59
C GLU A 242 0.22 -20.33 -3.00
N TRP A 243 0.33 -20.06 -4.29
CA TRP A 243 -0.27 -18.88 -4.91
C TRP A 243 -1.73 -19.16 -5.23
N VAL A 244 -2.61 -18.26 -4.81
CA VAL A 244 -4.02 -18.25 -5.21
C VAL A 244 -4.25 -17.05 -6.12
N LEU A 245 -4.88 -17.32 -7.27
CA LEU A 245 -5.30 -16.31 -8.24
C LEU A 245 -6.77 -15.97 -8.02
N PHE A 246 -7.05 -14.68 -7.86
CA PHE A 246 -8.36 -14.07 -7.91
C PHE A 246 -8.47 -13.32 -9.23
N LYS A 247 -9.36 -13.78 -10.12
CA LYS A 247 -9.41 -13.30 -11.50
C LYS A 247 -10.12 -11.96 -11.61
N LYS A 248 -9.70 -11.16 -12.59
CA LYS A 248 -10.37 -9.93 -12.96
C LYS A 248 -11.88 -10.14 -13.16
N GLY A 249 -12.69 -9.27 -12.56
CA GLY A 249 -14.14 -9.24 -12.70
C GLY A 249 -14.90 -10.34 -11.94
N THR A 250 -14.24 -11.14 -11.10
CA THR A 250 -14.93 -12.11 -10.24
C THR A 250 -15.49 -11.47 -8.97
N ASP A 251 -16.30 -12.22 -8.24
CA ASP A 251 -16.75 -11.85 -6.89
C ASP A 251 -15.55 -11.52 -6.00
N PRO A 252 -15.50 -10.32 -5.37
CA PRO A 252 -14.42 -9.94 -4.46
C PRO A 252 -14.44 -10.69 -3.13
N LYS A 253 -15.54 -11.37 -2.79
CA LYS A 253 -15.71 -12.04 -1.49
C LYS A 253 -14.62 -13.03 -1.12
N PRO A 254 -14.25 -14.01 -1.98
CA PRO A 254 -13.19 -14.94 -1.65
C PRO A 254 -11.83 -14.27 -1.39
N LEU A 255 -11.57 -13.11 -1.99
CA LEU A 255 -10.32 -12.36 -1.81
C LEU A 255 -10.33 -11.63 -0.46
N TYR A 256 -11.32 -10.80 -0.17
CA TYR A 256 -11.24 -10.00 1.06
C TYR A 256 -11.42 -10.88 2.31
N GLU A 257 -12.27 -11.91 2.27
CA GLU A 257 -12.48 -12.83 3.41
C GLU A 257 -11.22 -13.63 3.75
N SER A 258 -10.42 -14.01 2.75
CA SER A 258 -9.17 -14.74 2.98
C SER A 258 -8.05 -13.87 3.53
N LEU A 259 -8.22 -12.54 3.54
CA LEU A 259 -7.25 -11.58 4.08
C LEU A 259 -7.63 -11.09 5.49
N GLN A 260 -8.92 -11.08 5.81
CA GLN A 260 -9.45 -10.57 7.09
C GLN A 260 -8.92 -11.34 8.29
N GLY A 261 -8.57 -10.61 9.35
CA GLY A 261 -8.13 -11.21 10.61
C GLY A 261 -6.68 -11.68 10.64
N HIS A 262 -5.98 -11.65 9.49
CA HIS A 262 -4.54 -11.93 9.38
C HIS A 262 -3.66 -10.71 9.65
N GLY A 263 -4.25 -9.52 9.83
CA GLY A 263 -3.52 -8.31 10.13
C GLY A 263 -2.51 -7.95 9.04
N THR A 264 -2.82 -8.22 7.77
CA THR A 264 -1.91 -7.97 6.64
C THR A 264 -1.53 -6.50 6.50
N GLY A 265 -2.44 -5.60 6.91
CA GLY A 265 -2.31 -4.16 6.69
C GLY A 265 -2.73 -3.74 5.28
N TRP A 266 -3.22 -4.67 4.46
CA TRP A 266 -3.67 -4.40 3.11
C TRP A 266 -5.09 -3.85 3.11
N CYS A 267 -5.30 -2.73 2.43
CA CYS A 267 -6.64 -2.18 2.19
C CYS A 267 -7.56 -3.17 1.45
N THR A 268 -6.99 -4.12 0.69
CA THR A 268 -7.69 -5.22 0.00
C THR A 268 -8.48 -6.14 0.93
N ALA A 269 -8.25 -6.11 2.25
CA ALA A 269 -9.12 -6.80 3.21
C ALA A 269 -10.53 -6.16 3.35
N GLY A 270 -10.73 -4.96 2.80
CA GLY A 270 -12.04 -4.34 2.58
C GLY A 270 -12.63 -4.70 1.21
N GLU A 271 -13.93 -4.97 1.15
CA GLU A 271 -14.61 -5.42 -0.08
C GLU A 271 -14.57 -4.33 -1.17
N GLY A 272 -14.73 -3.06 -0.81
CA GLY A 272 -14.76 -1.96 -1.79
C GLY A 272 -13.44 -1.85 -2.54
N VAL A 273 -12.33 -1.96 -1.81
CA VAL A 273 -10.98 -1.98 -2.39
C VAL A 273 -10.75 -3.26 -3.18
N ALA A 274 -11.08 -4.43 -2.65
CA ALA A 274 -10.94 -5.70 -3.36
C ALA A 274 -11.71 -5.71 -4.69
N ARG A 275 -12.94 -5.20 -4.68
CA ARG A 275 -13.79 -5.02 -5.86
C ARG A 275 -13.13 -4.12 -6.89
N THR A 276 -12.65 -2.94 -6.48
CA THR A 276 -11.99 -1.99 -7.37
C THR A 276 -10.72 -2.59 -7.99
N GLN A 277 -9.91 -3.30 -7.19
CA GLN A 277 -8.68 -3.93 -7.68
C GLN A 277 -8.97 -5.08 -8.65
N LEU A 278 -9.97 -5.92 -8.37
CA LEU A 278 -10.39 -6.99 -9.27
C LEU A 278 -11.10 -6.48 -10.53
N GLN A 279 -11.67 -5.26 -10.52
CA GLN A 279 -12.12 -4.62 -11.76
C GLN A 279 -10.95 -4.14 -12.63
N ALA A 280 -9.84 -3.73 -12.01
CA ALA A 280 -8.65 -3.26 -12.71
C ALA A 280 -7.81 -4.41 -13.30
N GLY A 281 -7.67 -5.53 -12.58
CA GLY A 281 -6.86 -6.67 -13.02
C GLY A 281 -6.94 -7.90 -12.11
N ASP A 282 -6.18 -8.93 -12.47
CA ASP A 282 -6.01 -10.12 -11.62
C ASP A 282 -5.29 -9.77 -10.32
N PHE A 283 -5.54 -10.56 -9.27
CA PHE A 283 -4.91 -10.40 -7.97
C PHE A 283 -4.35 -11.74 -7.50
N TYR A 284 -3.07 -11.76 -7.14
CA TYR A 284 -2.39 -12.96 -6.64
C TYR A 284 -2.09 -12.80 -5.17
N VAL A 285 -2.35 -13.83 -4.37
CA VAL A 285 -1.92 -13.87 -2.97
C VAL A 285 -1.16 -15.15 -2.71
N PHE A 286 0.01 -15.03 -2.12
CA PHE A 286 0.77 -16.16 -1.61
C PHE A 286 0.37 -16.45 -0.18
N TYR A 287 -0.05 -17.69 0.07
CA TYR A 287 -0.39 -18.16 1.40
C TYR A 287 0.62 -19.20 1.87
N THR A 288 1.26 -18.96 3.02
CA THR A 288 2.03 -19.99 3.70
C THR A 288 1.12 -20.94 4.46
N LYS A 289 1.47 -22.24 4.48
CA LYS A 289 0.71 -23.26 5.20
C LYS A 289 1.05 -23.21 6.69
N SER A 290 0.04 -23.03 7.54
CA SER A 290 0.16 -23.17 9.00
C SER A 290 -0.81 -24.24 9.51
N LYS A 291 -0.55 -24.77 10.71
CA LYS A 291 -1.45 -25.68 11.41
C LYS A 291 -2.81 -25.04 11.72
N LYS A 292 -2.87 -23.70 11.76
CA LYS A 292 -4.08 -22.91 12.04
C LYS A 292 -4.82 -22.41 10.80
N GLY A 293 -4.35 -22.74 9.61
CA GLY A 293 -4.89 -22.26 8.34
C GLY A 293 -3.84 -21.61 7.45
N ASN A 294 -4.24 -21.25 6.23
CA ASN A 294 -3.36 -20.58 5.28
C ASN A 294 -3.19 -19.11 5.68
N ILE A 295 -1.94 -18.61 5.72
CA ILE A 295 -1.62 -17.24 6.15
C ILE A 295 -1.16 -16.43 4.92
N PRO A 296 -1.84 -15.34 4.54
CA PRO A 296 -1.40 -14.47 3.44
C PRO A 296 -0.12 -13.72 3.82
N ARG A 297 0.88 -13.74 2.93
CA ARG A 297 2.18 -13.06 3.17
C ARG A 297 2.67 -12.16 2.05
N VAL A 298 2.27 -12.45 0.81
CA VAL A 298 2.60 -11.64 -0.36
C VAL A 298 1.34 -11.42 -1.20
N ALA A 299 1.15 -10.21 -1.71
CA ALA A 299 0.12 -9.89 -2.69
C ALA A 299 0.77 -9.26 -3.93
N ILE A 300 0.32 -9.66 -5.12
CA ILE A 300 0.66 -9.03 -6.40
C ILE A 300 -0.64 -8.57 -7.05
N ARG A 301 -0.76 -7.26 -7.26
CA ARG A 301 -1.90 -6.65 -7.94
C ARG A 301 -1.53 -6.44 -9.41
N MET A 302 -2.37 -6.94 -10.31
CA MET A 302 -2.27 -6.62 -11.73
C MET A 302 -3.18 -5.43 -12.08
N GLN A 303 -2.80 -4.69 -13.12
CA GLN A 303 -3.63 -3.66 -13.73
C GLN A 303 -3.36 -3.67 -15.23
N GLU A 304 -4.43 -3.69 -16.04
CA GLU A 304 -4.31 -3.69 -17.50
C GLU A 304 -3.42 -4.82 -18.06
N GLY A 305 -3.31 -5.93 -17.33
CA GLY A 305 -2.53 -7.11 -17.73
C GLY A 305 -1.06 -7.10 -17.30
N GLU A 306 -0.55 -6.02 -16.70
CA GLU A 306 0.80 -5.91 -16.16
C GLU A 306 0.81 -5.87 -14.62
N ILE A 307 1.96 -6.18 -14.01
CA ILE A 307 2.15 -5.98 -12.57
C ILE A 307 2.04 -4.49 -12.25
N ALA A 308 1.11 -4.15 -11.36
CA ALA A 308 0.93 -2.78 -10.87
C ALA A 308 1.56 -2.57 -9.51
N GLU A 309 1.61 -3.61 -8.68
CA GLU A 309 2.08 -3.50 -7.31
C GLU A 309 2.40 -4.85 -6.67
N VAL A 310 3.42 -4.86 -5.80
CA VAL A 310 3.81 -6.02 -4.99
C VAL A 310 3.91 -5.58 -3.53
N ARG A 311 3.22 -6.29 -2.64
CA ARG A 311 3.11 -5.94 -1.22
C ARG A 311 3.39 -7.16 -0.34
N GLY A 312 3.99 -6.91 0.81
CA GLY A 312 4.10 -7.88 1.90
C GLY A 312 3.34 -7.44 3.13
N ILE A 313 3.51 -8.20 4.21
CA ILE A 313 2.82 -7.96 5.48
C ILE A 313 3.71 -7.27 6.54
N SER A 314 4.90 -6.76 6.18
CA SER A 314 5.74 -6.03 7.13
C SER A 314 5.23 -4.59 7.36
N ALA A 315 5.95 -3.81 8.18
CA ALA A 315 5.72 -2.37 8.30
C ALA A 315 5.69 -1.70 6.92
N ASP A 316 4.77 -0.75 6.72
CA ASP A 316 4.51 -0.08 5.44
C ASP A 316 4.21 -1.02 4.26
N GLN A 317 3.67 -2.22 4.56
CA GLN A 317 3.36 -3.26 3.56
C GLN A 317 4.59 -3.77 2.79
N ASN A 318 5.78 -3.66 3.39
CA ASN A 318 7.01 -4.19 2.81
C ASN A 318 7.01 -5.73 2.78
N LEU A 319 7.74 -6.28 1.81
CA LEU A 319 8.04 -7.71 1.78
C LEU A 319 8.90 -8.11 2.98
N GLU A 320 8.58 -9.24 3.57
CA GLU A 320 9.47 -9.89 4.51
C GLU A 320 10.72 -10.40 3.75
N PRO A 321 11.94 -10.30 4.30
CA PRO A 321 13.15 -10.75 3.60
C PRO A 321 13.07 -12.20 3.12
N VAL A 322 12.47 -13.09 3.92
CA VAL A 322 12.27 -14.51 3.58
C VAL A 322 11.26 -14.75 2.46
N MET A 323 10.40 -13.77 2.16
CA MET A 323 9.40 -13.82 1.09
C MET A 323 9.87 -13.16 -0.20
N ALA A 324 11.01 -12.45 -0.18
CA ALA A 324 11.49 -11.68 -1.32
C ALA A 324 11.70 -12.57 -2.56
N ASP A 325 12.36 -13.71 -2.41
CA ASP A 325 12.59 -14.65 -3.51
C ASP A 325 11.28 -15.30 -3.99
N VAL A 326 10.35 -15.60 -3.08
CA VAL A 326 9.02 -16.14 -3.45
C VAL A 326 8.25 -15.16 -4.32
N ALA A 327 8.25 -13.87 -3.95
CA ALA A 327 7.63 -12.81 -4.74
C ALA A 327 8.33 -12.66 -6.09
N LYS A 328 9.67 -12.60 -6.09
CA LYS A 328 10.48 -12.42 -7.30
C LYS A 328 10.29 -13.55 -8.31
N GLU A 329 10.31 -14.81 -7.87
CA GLU A 329 10.08 -15.94 -8.76
C GLU A 329 8.67 -15.88 -9.38
N LYS A 330 7.65 -15.48 -8.60
CA LYS A 330 6.31 -15.32 -9.16
C LYS A 330 6.23 -14.18 -10.17
N MET A 331 6.88 -13.05 -9.89
CA MET A 331 6.88 -11.89 -10.79
C MET A 331 7.43 -12.24 -12.16
N LYS A 332 8.53 -13.02 -12.25
CA LYS A 332 9.12 -13.47 -13.53
C LYS A 332 8.13 -14.21 -14.44
N GLU A 333 7.11 -14.85 -13.87
CA GLU A 333 6.07 -15.56 -14.64
C GLU A 333 4.97 -14.62 -15.17
N LEU A 334 4.91 -13.38 -14.67
CA LEU A 334 3.82 -12.44 -14.94
C LEU A 334 4.23 -11.40 -15.98
N PRO A 335 3.29 -10.94 -16.83
CA PRO A 335 3.59 -9.90 -17.80
C PRO A 335 4.00 -8.59 -17.13
N GLY A 336 4.98 -7.91 -17.73
CA GLY A 336 5.46 -6.61 -17.25
C GLY A 336 6.45 -6.67 -16.08
N SER A 337 6.95 -7.84 -15.70
CA SER A 337 7.89 -7.99 -14.56
C SER A 337 9.14 -7.10 -14.65
N GLU A 338 9.90 -7.20 -15.74
CA GLU A 338 11.15 -6.43 -15.91
C GLU A 338 10.89 -4.92 -15.87
N LYS A 339 9.81 -4.50 -16.53
CA LYS A 339 9.35 -3.11 -16.56
C LYS A 339 8.94 -2.63 -15.17
N TYR A 340 8.20 -3.44 -14.41
CA TYR A 340 7.82 -3.13 -13.03
C TYR A 340 9.05 -3.02 -12.12
N GLU A 341 9.98 -3.99 -12.18
CA GLU A 341 11.20 -3.99 -11.38
C GLU A 341 12.05 -2.74 -11.66
N LYS A 342 12.18 -2.36 -12.93
CA LYS A 342 12.87 -1.13 -13.30
C LYS A 342 12.16 0.10 -12.73
N LYS A 343 10.85 0.24 -12.93
CA LYS A 343 10.06 1.37 -12.43
C LYS A 343 10.13 1.51 -10.91
N GLU A 344 9.99 0.40 -10.17
CA GLU A 344 10.09 0.42 -8.70
C GLU A 344 11.48 0.88 -8.25
N LYS A 345 12.53 0.33 -8.85
CA LYS A 345 13.92 0.69 -8.52
C LYS A 345 14.21 2.16 -8.82
N ASP A 346 13.77 2.64 -9.97
CA ASP A 346 13.95 4.02 -10.41
C ASP A 346 13.21 4.99 -9.46
N MET A 347 11.93 4.72 -9.17
CA MET A 347 11.12 5.56 -8.28
C MET A 347 11.62 5.56 -6.83
N ARG A 348 12.09 4.41 -6.33
CA ARG A 348 12.71 4.32 -5.01
C ARG A 348 14.00 5.15 -4.95
N ARG A 349 14.83 5.08 -5.99
CA ARG A 349 16.08 5.84 -6.07
C ARG A 349 15.84 7.34 -6.20
N LEU A 350 14.89 7.75 -7.04
CA LEU A 350 14.49 9.16 -7.19
C LEU A 350 13.97 9.74 -5.88
N THR A 351 13.13 8.99 -5.15
CA THR A 351 12.64 9.38 -3.82
C THR A 351 13.77 9.50 -2.79
N ALA A 352 14.77 8.60 -2.84
CA ALA A 352 15.94 8.70 -1.98
C ALA A 352 16.79 9.95 -2.27
N ILE A 353 17.02 10.27 -3.54
CA ILE A 353 17.76 11.48 -3.96
C ILE A 353 17.01 12.75 -3.54
N GLU A 354 15.69 12.80 -3.77
CA GLU A 354 14.85 13.92 -3.34
C GLU A 354 14.96 14.15 -1.83
N ARG A 355 14.92 13.07 -1.04
CA ARG A 355 15.11 13.14 0.41
C ARG A 355 16.50 13.66 0.78
N LYS A 356 17.56 13.18 0.14
CA LYS A 356 18.94 13.68 0.37
C LYS A 356 19.01 15.19 0.12
N CYS A 357 18.47 15.66 -1.00
CA CYS A 357 18.41 17.10 -1.32
C CYS A 357 17.65 17.90 -0.26
N LYS A 358 16.47 17.43 0.18
CA LYS A 358 15.67 18.08 1.24
C LYS A 358 16.40 18.14 2.58
N LEU A 359 17.20 17.12 2.90
CA LEU A 359 17.99 17.03 4.13
C LEU A 359 19.40 17.63 3.99
N THR A 360 19.73 18.24 2.84
CA THR A 360 21.07 18.77 2.53
C THR A 360 22.20 17.74 2.69
N GLU A 361 21.88 16.46 2.46
CA GLU A 361 22.85 15.37 2.44
C GLU A 361 23.66 15.36 1.13
N GLU A 362 24.83 14.75 1.15
CA GLU A 362 25.72 14.64 -0.01
C GLU A 362 25.08 13.80 -1.13
N ILE A 363 25.11 14.34 -2.35
CA ILE A 363 24.68 13.66 -3.58
C ILE A 363 25.89 13.00 -4.21
N THR A 364 25.86 11.67 -4.33
CA THR A 364 27.01 10.92 -4.82
C THR A 364 27.12 10.98 -6.34
N LYS A 365 28.27 10.55 -6.87
CA LYS A 365 28.49 10.42 -8.31
C LYS A 365 27.43 9.53 -8.97
N GLU A 366 27.07 8.42 -8.34
CA GLU A 366 26.06 7.49 -8.84
C GLU A 366 24.67 8.14 -8.83
N ASP A 367 24.34 8.93 -7.81
CA ASP A 367 23.07 9.67 -7.76
C ASP A 367 22.96 10.67 -8.92
N LEU A 368 24.05 11.37 -9.25
CA LEU A 368 24.11 12.27 -10.40
C LEU A 368 24.00 11.50 -11.72
N ARG A 369 24.72 10.39 -11.88
CA ARG A 369 24.59 9.54 -13.08
C ARG A 369 23.15 9.14 -13.33
N PHE A 370 22.43 8.76 -12.27
CA PHE A 370 21.02 8.44 -12.34
C PHE A 370 20.16 9.66 -12.70
N LEU A 371 20.32 10.78 -11.99
CA LEU A 371 19.50 11.98 -12.17
C LEU A 371 19.67 12.62 -13.56
N TYR A 372 20.89 12.55 -14.12
CA TYR A 372 21.18 13.00 -15.49
C TYR A 372 20.89 11.93 -16.56
N GLU A 373 20.28 10.80 -16.18
CA GLU A 373 19.94 9.68 -17.07
C GLU A 373 21.15 9.13 -17.87
N VAL A 374 22.36 9.23 -17.32
CA VAL A 374 23.61 8.82 -17.99
C VAL A 374 23.62 7.32 -18.27
N ASP A 375 23.08 6.53 -17.33
CA ASP A 375 23.05 5.07 -17.40
C ASP A 375 21.71 4.53 -17.96
N GLY A 376 20.84 5.42 -18.44
CA GLY A 376 19.52 5.07 -18.97
C GLY A 376 18.41 5.96 -18.42
N LYS A 377 17.26 5.93 -19.12
CA LYS A 377 16.10 6.74 -18.76
C LYS A 377 15.49 6.32 -17.43
N ILE A 378 15.00 7.28 -16.66
CA ILE A 378 14.24 7.04 -15.44
C ILE A 378 12.79 6.71 -15.85
N GLU A 379 12.26 5.58 -15.37
CA GLU A 379 10.88 5.18 -15.63
C GLU A 379 10.01 5.21 -14.39
N GLY A 380 8.87 5.91 -14.47
CA GLY A 380 7.82 5.91 -13.45
C GLY A 380 6.59 5.10 -13.83
N PHE A 381 5.62 5.01 -12.93
CA PHE A 381 4.32 4.38 -13.20
C PHE A 381 3.34 5.31 -13.96
N GLY A 382 3.66 6.60 -14.09
CA GLY A 382 2.93 7.57 -14.91
C GLY A 382 3.21 7.48 -16.40
N TYR A 383 2.44 8.27 -17.15
CA TYR A 383 2.56 8.40 -18.61
C TYR A 383 3.57 9.47 -19.05
N GLN A 384 3.91 10.40 -18.15
CA GLN A 384 4.81 11.51 -18.39
C GLN A 384 6.10 11.33 -17.59
N GLU A 385 7.14 12.08 -17.97
CA GLU A 385 8.37 12.17 -17.20
C GLU A 385 8.08 12.68 -15.78
N ASP A 386 8.76 12.10 -14.78
CA ASP A 386 8.52 12.47 -13.39
C ASP A 386 8.97 13.93 -13.15
N PRO A 387 8.07 14.83 -12.71
CA PRO A 387 8.40 16.25 -12.54
C PRO A 387 9.52 16.49 -11.53
N ARG A 388 9.73 15.58 -10.57
CA ARG A 388 10.83 15.67 -9.59
C ARG A 388 12.20 15.73 -10.26
N ILE A 389 12.38 15.08 -11.42
CA ILE A 389 13.66 15.09 -12.14
C ILE A 389 14.04 16.53 -12.51
N ALA A 390 13.11 17.26 -13.14
CA ALA A 390 13.32 18.65 -13.54
C ALA A 390 13.54 19.56 -12.32
N GLU A 391 12.73 19.41 -11.27
CA GLU A 391 12.84 20.20 -10.03
C GLU A 391 14.17 20.00 -9.31
N LEU A 392 14.67 18.77 -9.28
CA LEU A 392 15.97 18.45 -8.68
C LEU A 392 17.12 18.98 -9.52
N LEU A 393 17.01 18.92 -10.85
CA LEU A 393 18.03 19.43 -11.78
C LEU A 393 18.11 20.96 -11.80
N ASP A 394 17.00 21.67 -11.61
CA ASP A 394 16.94 23.14 -11.60
C ASP A 394 17.77 23.78 -10.47
N GLN A 395 17.93 23.04 -9.37
CA GLN A 395 18.70 23.48 -8.20
C GLN A 395 20.21 23.24 -8.35
N ARG A 396 20.68 22.77 -9.51
CA ARG A 396 22.04 22.25 -9.69
C ARG A 396 22.83 22.92 -10.81
N ASP A 397 24.15 22.93 -10.66
CA ASP A 397 25.08 23.32 -11.72
C ASP A 397 25.40 22.09 -12.59
N LYS A 398 24.61 21.94 -13.67
CA LYS A 398 24.69 20.79 -14.58
C LYS A 398 26.08 20.54 -15.13
N ARG A 399 26.81 21.61 -15.45
CA ARG A 399 28.14 21.50 -16.04
C ARG A 399 29.15 20.96 -15.03
N LYS A 400 29.10 21.44 -13.77
CA LYS A 400 29.96 20.92 -12.70
C LYS A 400 29.62 19.49 -12.32
N ASP A 401 28.33 19.16 -12.22
CA ASP A 401 27.90 17.81 -11.89
C ASP A 401 28.37 16.80 -12.93
N LEU A 402 28.16 17.09 -14.22
CA LEU A 402 28.58 16.20 -15.31
C LEU A 402 30.11 16.10 -15.39
N ALA A 403 30.82 17.21 -15.17
CA ALA A 403 32.29 17.17 -15.09
C ALA A 403 32.77 16.23 -13.97
N TYR A 404 32.13 16.27 -12.80
CA TYR A 404 32.40 15.35 -11.70
C TYR A 404 32.00 13.91 -12.02
N VAL A 405 30.88 13.68 -12.71
CA VAL A 405 30.43 12.35 -13.17
C VAL A 405 31.41 11.69 -14.14
N PHE A 406 32.05 12.48 -15.02
CA PHE A 406 32.98 11.98 -16.03
C PHE A 406 34.45 12.18 -15.67
N ASP A 407 34.76 12.56 -14.41
CA ASP A 407 36.12 12.86 -13.93
C ASP A 407 36.92 13.77 -14.89
N THR A 408 36.26 14.81 -15.40
CA THR A 408 36.79 15.67 -16.47
C THR A 408 36.68 17.15 -16.12
N ASP A 409 37.28 17.99 -16.94
CA ASP A 409 37.17 19.45 -16.79
C ASP A 409 35.78 19.93 -17.30
N PRO A 410 35.11 20.89 -16.63
CA PRO A 410 33.85 21.48 -17.08
C PRO A 410 33.81 21.99 -18.53
N SER A 411 34.96 22.35 -19.11
CA SER A 411 35.09 22.76 -20.51
C SER A 411 34.95 21.61 -21.51
N LYS A 412 35.11 20.35 -21.06
CA LYS A 412 34.94 19.13 -21.87
C LYS A 412 33.51 18.56 -21.82
N ILE A 413 32.60 19.27 -21.15
CA ILE A 413 31.17 19.00 -21.18
C ILE A 413 30.53 19.94 -22.20
N SER A 414 29.59 19.46 -23.00
CA SER A 414 28.87 20.30 -23.97
C SER A 414 27.36 20.18 -23.79
N PHE A 415 26.64 21.28 -24.06
CA PHE A 415 25.17 21.34 -24.04
C PHE A 415 24.58 21.83 -25.36
N THR A 416 25.43 22.23 -26.31
CA THR A 416 25.03 22.71 -27.63
C THR A 416 25.79 21.94 -28.70
N GLU A 417 25.23 21.88 -29.90
CA GLU A 417 25.88 21.30 -31.07
C GLU A 417 27.24 21.97 -31.33
N GLU A 418 27.31 23.30 -31.26
CA GLU A 418 28.56 24.03 -31.49
C GLU A 418 29.65 23.64 -30.47
N GLU A 419 29.30 23.54 -29.19
CA GLU A 419 30.24 23.07 -28.17
C GLU A 419 30.68 21.63 -28.45
N ALA A 420 29.74 20.75 -28.78
CA ALA A 420 29.98 19.32 -29.03
C ALA A 420 31.01 19.10 -30.15
N LEU A 421 30.98 19.95 -31.19
CA LEU A 421 31.78 19.81 -32.39
C LEU A 421 33.15 20.52 -32.34
N LYS A 422 33.50 21.21 -31.25
CA LYS A 422 34.83 21.86 -31.08
C LYS A 422 35.98 20.84 -31.03
N GLY A 423 35.68 19.59 -30.68
CA GLY A 423 36.64 18.51 -30.51
C GLY A 423 37.27 18.50 -29.11
N GLY A 424 37.59 17.30 -28.62
CA GLY A 424 38.09 17.10 -27.24
C GLY A 424 37.00 17.15 -26.16
N ILE A 425 35.74 17.04 -26.57
CA ILE A 425 34.59 16.94 -25.67
C ILE A 425 34.44 15.49 -25.21
N VAL A 426 34.33 15.29 -23.91
CA VAL A 426 34.12 13.97 -23.29
C VAL A 426 32.64 13.62 -23.30
N PHE A 427 31.77 14.56 -22.92
CA PHE A 427 30.33 14.30 -22.83
C PHE A 427 29.50 15.41 -23.45
N HIS A 428 28.50 15.02 -24.24
CA HIS A 428 27.43 15.90 -24.70
C HIS A 428 26.11 15.58 -23.99
N CYS A 429 25.56 16.57 -23.30
CA CYS A 429 24.32 16.45 -22.56
C CYS A 429 23.12 16.68 -23.48
N GLY A 430 22.38 15.62 -23.76
CA GLY A 430 21.17 15.66 -24.60
C GLY A 430 21.39 15.04 -25.97
N ASP A 431 20.49 15.39 -26.90
CA ASP A 431 20.49 14.91 -28.27
C ASP A 431 21.47 15.71 -29.13
N LEU A 432 22.24 15.02 -29.98
CA LEU A 432 23.09 15.64 -30.99
C LEU A 432 22.50 15.40 -32.39
N SER A 433 21.84 16.44 -32.93
CA SER A 433 21.09 16.35 -34.18
C SER A 433 21.87 16.85 -35.39
N LEU A 434 22.51 15.94 -36.13
CA LEU A 434 23.32 16.22 -37.31
C LEU A 434 22.71 15.65 -38.59
N GLY A 435 21.37 15.48 -38.59
CA GLY A 435 20.62 14.76 -39.61
C GLY A 435 20.67 15.35 -41.02
N ASN A 436 21.29 16.51 -41.22
CA ASN A 436 21.49 17.14 -42.54
C ASN A 436 22.88 16.90 -43.13
N LEU A 437 23.82 16.32 -42.37
CA LEU A 437 25.17 16.05 -42.85
C LEU A 437 25.15 14.90 -43.87
N THR A 438 25.74 15.12 -45.04
CA THR A 438 25.90 14.11 -46.10
C THR A 438 27.29 13.49 -46.15
N SER A 439 28.27 14.12 -45.47
CA SER A 439 29.65 13.64 -45.32
C SER A 439 30.10 13.74 -43.85
N ALA A 440 30.93 12.79 -43.41
CA ALA A 440 31.54 12.76 -42.08
C ALA A 440 32.95 13.40 -42.04
N GLU A 441 33.44 13.93 -43.17
CA GLU A 441 34.77 14.53 -43.26
C GLU A 441 34.93 15.71 -42.29
N GLY A 442 35.99 15.67 -41.47
CA GLY A 442 36.28 16.71 -40.47
C GLY A 442 35.37 16.70 -39.23
N LEU A 443 34.41 15.76 -39.14
CA LEU A 443 33.50 15.67 -38.02
C LEU A 443 34.23 15.24 -36.74
N LYS A 444 34.08 16.02 -35.67
CA LYS A 444 34.64 15.75 -34.34
C LYS A 444 33.50 15.53 -33.35
N LEU A 445 33.16 14.27 -33.10
CA LEU A 445 32.12 13.92 -32.14
C LEU A 445 32.69 13.82 -30.71
N PRO A 446 31.86 14.07 -29.69
CA PRO A 446 32.16 13.74 -28.30
C PRO A 446 32.46 12.25 -28.10
N GLU A 447 33.20 11.91 -27.04
CA GLU A 447 33.45 10.51 -26.64
C GLU A 447 32.15 9.81 -26.21
N THR A 448 31.25 10.53 -25.52
CA THR A 448 29.93 10.05 -25.10
C THR A 448 28.83 11.06 -25.42
N ILE A 449 27.69 10.56 -25.90
CA ILE A 449 26.46 11.35 -26.11
C ILE A 449 25.37 10.83 -25.16
N GLY A 450 24.79 11.73 -24.39
CA GLY A 450 23.83 11.38 -23.33
C GLY A 450 22.48 10.87 -23.83
N ARG A 451 22.02 11.30 -25.01
CA ARG A 451 20.78 10.83 -25.61
C ARG A 451 21.00 10.40 -27.07
N ASP A 452 20.19 10.88 -28.01
CA ASP A 452 20.21 10.37 -29.37
C ASP A 452 21.30 11.04 -30.22
N LEU A 453 21.92 10.27 -31.13
CA LEU A 453 22.81 10.79 -32.18
C LEU A 453 22.16 10.59 -33.54
N ASP A 454 21.84 11.70 -34.20
CA ASP A 454 21.22 11.69 -35.51
C ASP A 454 22.21 12.04 -36.62
N LEU A 455 22.56 11.03 -37.43
CA LEU A 455 23.39 11.16 -38.63
C LEU A 455 22.65 10.59 -39.85
N ARG A 456 21.31 10.69 -39.86
CA ARG A 456 20.45 9.94 -40.79
C ARG A 456 20.73 10.17 -42.27
N SER A 457 21.33 11.31 -42.64
CA SER A 457 21.59 11.68 -44.04
C SER A 457 22.99 11.32 -44.56
N LEU A 458 23.87 10.75 -43.72
CA LEU A 458 25.16 10.26 -44.20
C LEU A 458 24.95 9.14 -45.22
N VAL A 459 25.64 9.24 -46.37
CA VAL A 459 25.57 8.23 -47.45
C VAL A 459 26.76 7.25 -47.42
N SER A 460 27.84 7.62 -46.74
CA SER A 460 29.06 6.84 -46.53
C SER A 460 29.54 6.96 -45.08
N ALA A 461 30.16 5.91 -44.55
CA ALA A 461 30.81 5.90 -43.24
C ALA A 461 32.31 6.28 -43.30
N GLU A 462 32.82 6.60 -44.49
CA GLU A 462 34.21 7.00 -44.67
C GLU A 462 34.56 8.23 -43.81
N GLY A 463 35.63 8.13 -43.02
CA GLY A 463 36.08 9.17 -42.10
C GLY A 463 35.24 9.32 -40.82
N LEU A 464 34.12 8.60 -40.68
CA LEU A 464 33.25 8.68 -39.52
C LEU A 464 33.89 8.00 -38.30
N LYS A 465 34.06 8.76 -37.22
CA LYS A 465 34.42 8.27 -35.89
C LYS A 465 33.25 8.48 -34.96
N LEU A 466 32.52 7.40 -34.69
CA LEU A 466 31.40 7.43 -33.75
C LEU A 466 31.89 7.54 -32.30
N PRO A 467 31.06 8.09 -31.39
CA PRO A 467 31.32 8.05 -29.95
C PRO A 467 31.48 6.61 -29.45
N GLU A 468 32.16 6.44 -28.32
CA GLU A 468 32.24 5.15 -27.63
C GLU A 468 30.86 4.74 -27.09
N THR A 469 30.08 5.72 -26.60
CA THR A 469 28.74 5.50 -26.04
C THR A 469 27.72 6.49 -26.61
N VAL A 470 26.57 5.96 -27.03
CA VAL A 470 25.35 6.73 -27.35
C VAL A 470 24.24 6.27 -26.40
N GLY A 471 23.80 7.14 -25.49
CA GLY A 471 22.81 6.80 -24.48
C GLY A 471 21.41 6.50 -25.05
N GLY A 472 21.10 7.05 -26.23
CA GLY A 472 19.85 6.86 -26.94
C GLY A 472 20.00 6.10 -28.26
N ASN A 473 19.20 6.50 -29.25
CA ASN A 473 19.21 5.96 -30.59
C ASN A 473 20.39 6.50 -31.40
N LEU A 474 20.92 5.65 -32.29
CA LEU A 474 21.88 6.04 -33.31
C LEU A 474 21.23 5.91 -34.70
N TRP A 475 20.97 7.04 -35.36
CA TRP A 475 20.40 7.06 -36.71
C TRP A 475 21.46 7.20 -37.79
N LEU A 476 21.56 6.18 -38.64
CA LEU A 476 22.44 6.11 -39.81
C LEU A 476 21.64 5.66 -41.04
N SER A 477 20.43 6.21 -41.19
CA SER A 477 19.38 5.65 -42.05
C SER A 477 19.75 5.58 -43.53
N ASN A 478 20.56 6.50 -44.06
CA ASN A 478 20.93 6.57 -45.48
C ASN A 478 22.27 5.91 -45.83
N LEU A 479 22.95 5.27 -44.88
CA LEU A 479 24.14 4.49 -45.21
C LEU A 479 23.75 3.31 -46.11
N THR A 480 24.42 3.19 -47.25
CA THR A 480 24.19 2.12 -48.23
C THR A 480 25.17 0.95 -48.09
N SER A 481 26.32 1.19 -47.44
CA SER A 481 27.39 0.22 -47.14
C SER A 481 27.86 0.36 -45.70
N VAL A 482 28.33 -0.75 -45.10
CA VAL A 482 28.96 -0.79 -43.76
C VAL A 482 30.48 -0.68 -43.83
N GLU A 483 31.06 -0.52 -45.03
CA GLU A 483 32.50 -0.37 -45.20
C GLU A 483 33.03 0.85 -44.43
N GLY A 484 34.05 0.63 -43.59
CA GLY A 484 34.64 1.67 -42.74
C GLY A 484 33.85 2.00 -41.47
N LEU A 485 32.62 1.48 -41.30
CA LEU A 485 31.79 1.74 -40.12
C LEU A 485 32.29 0.95 -38.90
N LYS A 486 32.60 1.65 -37.82
CA LYS A 486 32.85 1.09 -36.49
C LYS A 486 31.75 1.56 -35.55
N LEU A 487 30.97 0.64 -35.01
CA LEU A 487 29.87 0.96 -34.10
C LEU A 487 30.41 1.37 -32.71
N PRO A 488 29.63 2.17 -31.95
CA PRO A 488 29.90 2.42 -30.54
C PRO A 488 29.98 1.12 -29.74
N GLU A 489 30.68 1.15 -28.61
CA GLU A 489 30.67 0.03 -27.65
C GLU A 489 29.28 -0.16 -27.04
N THR A 490 28.54 0.94 -26.85
CA THR A 490 27.18 0.92 -26.30
C THR A 490 26.25 1.86 -27.07
N VAL A 491 25.09 1.34 -27.45
CA VAL A 491 23.94 2.11 -27.93
C VAL A 491 22.76 1.77 -27.02
N GLY A 492 22.29 2.73 -26.23
CA GLY A 492 21.23 2.51 -25.24
C GLY A 492 19.83 2.37 -25.85
N GLY A 493 19.63 2.92 -27.06
CA GLY A 493 18.40 2.78 -27.84
C GLY A 493 18.58 1.83 -29.04
N HIS A 494 17.96 2.19 -30.15
CA HIS A 494 18.07 1.43 -31.38
C HIS A 494 19.24 1.93 -32.24
N LEU A 495 19.86 1.02 -32.99
CA LEU A 495 20.70 1.33 -34.14
C LEU A 495 19.84 1.28 -35.41
N ILE A 496 19.72 2.39 -36.13
CA ILE A 496 18.84 2.51 -37.30
C ILE A 496 19.65 2.60 -38.60
N LEU A 497 19.66 1.52 -39.37
CA LEU A 497 20.38 1.37 -40.65
C LEU A 497 19.43 0.92 -41.78
N ARG A 498 18.51 1.81 -42.19
CA ARG A 498 17.38 1.44 -43.07
C ARG A 498 17.74 1.20 -44.54
N SER A 499 18.79 1.85 -45.04
CA SER A 499 19.15 1.83 -46.48
C SER A 499 20.32 0.90 -46.80
N LEU A 500 20.79 0.09 -45.84
CA LEU A 500 21.88 -0.84 -46.08
C LEU A 500 21.46 -1.89 -47.11
N VAL A 501 22.29 -2.05 -48.15
CA VAL A 501 22.10 -3.09 -49.17
C VAL A 501 22.52 -4.47 -48.63
N SER A 502 23.53 -4.51 -47.76
CA SER A 502 24.02 -5.71 -47.08
C SER A 502 24.55 -5.36 -45.68
N ALA A 503 24.40 -6.28 -44.73
CA ALA A 503 25.00 -6.19 -43.39
C ALA A 503 26.29 -7.02 -43.26
N GLU A 504 26.75 -7.63 -44.35
CA GLU A 504 27.99 -8.42 -44.37
C GLU A 504 29.20 -7.56 -43.98
N GLY A 505 29.96 -8.02 -42.98
CA GLY A 505 31.12 -7.29 -42.44
C GLY A 505 30.81 -6.37 -41.25
N LEU A 506 29.55 -6.17 -40.88
CA LEU A 506 29.17 -5.44 -39.67
C LEU A 506 29.48 -6.27 -38.42
N LYS A 507 30.17 -5.65 -37.45
CA LYS A 507 30.47 -6.26 -36.13
C LYS A 507 29.56 -5.64 -35.09
N LEU A 508 28.80 -6.48 -34.39
CA LEU A 508 27.89 -6.11 -33.30
C LEU A 508 28.52 -6.40 -31.94
#